data_AF-A0ABD2YKX8-F1
#
_entry.id   AF-A0ABD2YKX8-F1
#
_cell.length_a   1.000
_cell.length_b   1.000
_cell.length_c   1.000
_cell.angle_alpha   90.00
_cell.angle_beta   90.00
_cell.angle_gamma   90.00
#
_symmetry.space_group_name_H-M   'P 1'
#
loop_
_entity.id
_entity.type
_entity.pdbx_description
1 polymer ?
#
loop_
_entity_poly.entity_id
_entity_poly.type
_entity_poly.pdbx_seq_one_letter_code
_entity_poly.pdbx_strand_id
1 'polypeptide(L)'
;MPNFASKLKCNNVYEFYAYGYDESNDDYEVFRILCGRAYYRTEGCQDLYSQNTNSWRRIEDLNLGFIRGFHYIRDQLHWIMVRGEKMGTLDLESETYGEVEQTRYEDEDLMYCDLKGL
;
A
#
# COMPACT_ATOMS: atom_id res chain seq x y z
N MET A 1 -4.11 15.75 -12.10
CA MET A 1 -3.43 14.50 -11.70
C MET A 1 -2.55 14.02 -12.84
N PRO A 2 -1.30 13.61 -12.59
CA PRO A 2 -0.45 13.07 -13.64
C PRO A 2 -0.95 11.69 -14.12
N ASN A 3 -0.81 11.40 -15.41
CA ASN A 3 -1.30 10.15 -16.02
C ASN A 3 -0.27 9.01 -15.87
N PHE A 4 -0.15 8.49 -14.66
CA PHE A 4 0.75 7.38 -14.34
C PHE A 4 0.23 5.99 -14.78
N ALA A 5 -1.06 5.88 -15.11
CA ALA A 5 -1.69 4.64 -15.59
C ALA A 5 -1.18 4.17 -16.96
N SER A 6 -0.56 5.07 -17.74
CA SER A 6 -0.04 4.82 -19.09
C SER A 6 1.08 3.77 -19.19
N LYS A 7 1.63 3.30 -18.06
CA LYS A 7 2.73 2.33 -18.02
C LYS A 7 2.36 0.92 -17.57
N LEU A 8 1.14 0.70 -17.07
CA LEU A 8 0.69 -0.65 -16.70
C LEU A 8 0.37 -1.48 -17.95
N LYS A 9 1.01 -2.64 -18.09
CA LYS A 9 0.84 -3.55 -19.24
C LYS A 9 -0.34 -4.54 -19.06
N CYS A 10 -1.37 -4.16 -18.32
CA CYS A 10 -2.46 -5.08 -17.94
C CYS A 10 -3.83 -4.55 -18.39
N ASN A 11 -4.71 -5.48 -18.78
CA ASN A 11 -6.05 -5.14 -19.28
C ASN A 11 -7.08 -4.89 -18.16
N ASN A 12 -6.77 -5.26 -16.92
CA ASN A 12 -7.62 -5.05 -15.74
C ASN A 12 -6.79 -4.32 -14.66
N VAL A 13 -6.97 -3.00 -14.61
CA VAL A 13 -6.34 -2.12 -13.61
C VAL A 13 -7.36 -1.83 -12.52
N TYR A 14 -6.96 -2.04 -11.27
CA TYR A 14 -7.68 -1.59 -10.09
C TYR A 14 -6.90 -0.43 -9.47
N GLU A 15 -7.63 0.55 -8.94
CA GLU A 15 -7.05 1.71 -8.28
C GLU A 15 -7.50 1.73 -6.83
N PHE A 16 -6.54 1.86 -5.92
CA PHE A 16 -6.77 1.97 -4.49
C PHE A 16 -6.18 3.28 -3.99
N TYR A 17 -6.82 3.85 -2.97
CA TYR A 17 -6.31 5.00 -2.25
C TYR A 17 -6.15 4.64 -0.79
N ALA A 18 -4.99 4.95 -0.22
CA ALA A 18 -4.77 4.96 1.22
C ALA A 18 -4.36 6.38 1.62
N TYR A 19 -4.79 6.82 2.78
CA TYR A 19 -4.53 8.15 3.29
C TYR A 19 -3.97 8.05 4.69
N GLY A 20 -3.14 9.01 5.06
CA GLY A 20 -2.87 9.26 6.45
C GLY A 20 -1.96 10.45 6.66
N TYR A 21 -1.41 10.50 7.86
CA TYR A 21 -0.66 11.64 8.36
C TYR A 21 0.74 11.18 8.72
N ASP A 22 1.71 11.84 8.10
CA ASP A 22 3.13 11.70 8.40
C ASP A 22 3.45 12.64 9.57
N GLU A 23 3.63 12.06 10.77
CA GLU A 23 3.92 12.82 11.98
C GLU A 23 5.33 13.45 11.93
N SER A 24 6.25 12.82 11.21
CA SER A 24 7.64 13.25 11.12
C SER A 24 7.79 14.54 10.30
N ASN A 25 6.96 14.69 9.26
CA ASN A 25 6.97 15.84 8.36
C ASN A 25 5.77 16.79 8.54
N ASP A 26 4.87 16.52 9.49
CA ASP A 26 3.59 17.25 9.67
C ASP A 26 2.86 17.41 8.33
N ASP A 27 2.68 16.28 7.62
CA ASP A 27 2.12 16.26 6.27
C ASP A 27 0.97 15.26 6.16
N TYR A 28 -0.06 15.63 5.41
CA TYR A 28 -1.07 14.66 5.00
C TYR A 28 -0.68 14.06 3.66
N GLU A 29 -0.65 12.76 3.64
CA GLU A 29 -0.20 11.98 2.51
C GLU A 29 -1.32 11.13 1.93
N VAL A 30 -1.34 11.03 0.60
CA VAL A 30 -2.27 10.15 -0.12
C VAL A 30 -1.48 9.21 -1.01
N PHE A 31 -1.63 7.92 -0.73
CA PHE A 31 -1.18 6.83 -1.55
C PHE A 31 -2.20 6.53 -2.61
N ARG A 32 -1.75 6.50 -3.85
CA ARG A 32 -2.47 5.92 -4.97
C ARG A 32 -1.74 4.66 -5.38
N ILE A 33 -2.40 3.52 -5.24
CA ILE A 33 -1.87 2.25 -5.70
C ILE A 33 -2.65 1.78 -6.92
N LEU A 34 -1.96 1.65 -8.05
CA LEU A 34 -2.50 1.07 -9.25
C LEU A 34 -2.08 -0.39 -9.35
N CYS A 35 -3.04 -1.29 -9.28
CA CYS A 35 -2.84 -2.72 -9.31
C CYS A 35 -3.24 -3.29 -10.67
N GLY A 36 -2.26 -3.80 -11.41
CA GLY A 36 -2.52 -4.51 -12.66
C GLY A 36 -2.62 -6.02 -12.48
N ARG A 37 -3.75 -6.65 -12.81
CA ARG A 37 -3.84 -8.13 -12.76
C ARG A 37 -3.16 -8.75 -13.99
N ALA A 38 -1.88 -9.11 -13.85
CA ALA A 38 -1.16 -9.90 -14.85
C ALA A 38 -0.89 -11.30 -14.31
N TYR A 39 -1.84 -12.24 -14.52
CA TYR A 39 -1.82 -13.69 -14.21
C TYR A 39 -1.24 -14.16 -12.84
N TYR A 40 -0.01 -13.79 -12.49
CA TYR A 40 0.76 -14.16 -11.28
C TYR A 40 1.41 -12.98 -10.54
N ARG A 41 1.30 -11.74 -11.02
CA ARG A 41 1.85 -10.54 -10.37
C ARG A 41 0.85 -9.40 -10.42
N THR A 42 0.78 -8.68 -9.31
CA THR A 42 0.23 -7.33 -9.29
C THR A 42 1.41 -6.38 -9.40
N GLU A 43 1.61 -5.82 -10.59
CA GLU A 43 2.49 -4.67 -10.72
C GLU A 43 1.77 -3.50 -10.07
N GLY A 44 2.32 -3.02 -8.95
CA GLY A 44 1.84 -1.88 -8.20
C GLY A 44 2.62 -0.64 -8.61
N CYS A 45 2.02 0.28 -9.37
CA CYS A 45 2.55 1.65 -9.42
C CYS A 45 2.03 2.37 -8.19
N GLN A 46 2.93 2.91 -7.38
CA GLN A 46 2.58 3.69 -6.19
C GLN A 46 2.94 5.14 -6.43
N ASP A 47 1.94 6.00 -6.38
CA ASP A 47 2.15 7.44 -6.34
C ASP A 47 1.83 7.94 -4.93
N LEU A 48 2.70 8.81 -4.41
CA LEU A 48 2.51 9.47 -3.14
C LEU A 48 2.27 10.95 -3.37
N TYR A 49 1.15 11.43 -2.87
CA TYR A 49 0.85 12.85 -2.79
C TYR A 49 1.22 13.38 -1.42
N SER A 50 1.88 14.53 -1.40
CA SER A 50 2.16 15.31 -0.19
C SER A 50 1.32 16.59 -0.23
N GLN A 51 0.60 16.88 0.86
CA GLN A 51 -0.18 18.11 0.97
C GLN A 51 0.74 19.33 1.09
N ASN A 52 1.85 19.22 1.82
CA ASN A 52 2.81 20.30 2.03
C ASN A 52 3.46 20.77 0.73
N THR A 53 3.83 19.82 -0.13
CA THR A 53 4.41 20.14 -1.45
C THR A 53 3.35 20.34 -2.54
N ASN A 54 2.10 19.97 -2.26
CA ASN A 54 0.99 19.93 -3.22
C ASN A 54 1.39 19.20 -4.51
N SER A 55 2.11 18.08 -4.36
CA SER A 55 2.74 17.39 -5.48
C SER A 55 2.64 15.87 -5.35
N TRP A 56 2.66 15.20 -6.50
CA TRP A 56 2.71 13.75 -6.58
C TRP A 56 4.14 13.32 -6.92
N ARG A 57 4.68 12.37 -6.18
CA ARG A 57 5.94 11.68 -6.50
C ARG A 57 5.67 10.20 -6.72
N ARG A 58 6.48 9.57 -7.58
CA ARG A 58 6.41 8.12 -7.82
C ARG A 58 7.32 7.40 -6.84
N ILE A 59 6.80 6.35 -6.25
CA ILE A 59 7.57 5.35 -5.50
C ILE A 59 7.83 4.17 -6.43
N GLU A 60 8.96 3.50 -6.26
CA GLU A 60 9.40 2.41 -7.14
C GLU A 60 8.34 1.32 -7.32
N ASP A 61 8.42 0.61 -8.45
CA ASP A 61 7.47 -0.44 -8.79
C ASP A 61 7.65 -1.64 -7.85
N LEU A 62 6.63 -1.89 -7.03
CA LEU A 62 6.63 -2.99 -6.06
C LEU A 62 5.82 -4.18 -6.59
N ASN A 63 6.33 -5.38 -6.34
CA ASN A 63 5.60 -6.62 -6.59
C ASN A 63 4.72 -6.92 -5.37
N LEU A 64 3.46 -6.50 -5.44
CA LEU A 64 2.57 -6.53 -4.28
C LEU A 64 1.81 -7.85 -4.11
N GLY A 65 1.94 -8.79 -5.06
CA GLY A 65 1.20 -10.05 -5.06
C GLY A 65 -0.32 -9.85 -5.15
N PHE A 66 -1.12 -10.86 -4.81
CA PHE A 66 -2.58 -10.71 -4.77
C PHE A 66 -2.99 -10.02 -3.48
N ILE A 67 -3.52 -8.80 -3.57
CA ILE A 67 -3.80 -7.96 -2.40
C ILE A 67 -5.28 -8.01 -2.05
N ARG A 68 -5.57 -8.03 -0.74
CA ARG A 68 -6.92 -7.93 -0.18
C ARG A 68 -7.27 -6.51 0.28
N GLY A 69 -6.28 -5.74 0.72
CA GLY A 69 -6.46 -4.35 1.16
C GLY A 69 -5.13 -3.70 1.54
N PHE A 70 -5.19 -2.39 1.76
CA PHE A 70 -4.08 -1.53 2.15
C PHE A 70 -4.45 -0.71 3.38
N HIS A 71 -3.48 -0.46 4.26
CA HIS A 71 -3.61 0.43 5.40
C HIS A 71 -2.34 1.26 5.53
N TYR A 72 -2.48 2.54 5.84
CA TYR A 72 -1.36 3.41 6.11
C TYR A 72 -1.33 3.72 7.61
N ILE A 73 -0.23 3.35 8.27
CA ILE A 73 -0.08 3.43 9.72
C ILE A 73 1.36 3.83 10.02
N ARG A 74 1.57 4.91 10.78
CA ARG A 74 2.89 5.36 11.27
C ARG A 74 3.96 5.37 10.19
N ASP A 75 3.72 6.14 9.14
CA ASP A 75 4.68 6.35 8.05
C ASP A 75 5.00 5.08 7.25
N GLN A 76 4.19 4.02 7.42
CA GLN A 76 4.33 2.75 6.74
C GLN A 76 3.03 2.35 6.02
N LEU A 77 3.17 1.92 4.77
CA LEU A 77 2.09 1.31 4.01
C LEU A 77 2.11 -0.20 4.23
N HIS A 78 1.01 -0.74 4.74
CA HIS A 78 0.81 -2.17 4.97
C HIS A 78 -0.20 -2.74 3.97
N TRP A 79 0.03 -3.94 3.46
CA TRP A 79 -0.95 -4.64 2.63
C TRP A 79 -1.03 -6.14 2.92
N ILE A 80 -2.24 -6.65 2.85
CA ILE A 80 -2.55 -8.05 3.17
C ILE A 80 -2.61 -8.84 1.87
N MET A 81 -1.86 -9.94 1.80
CA MET A 81 -1.87 -10.84 0.65
C MET A 81 -2.97 -11.92 0.78
N VAL A 82 -3.69 -12.20 -0.32
CA VAL A 82 -4.83 -13.14 -0.36
C VAL A 82 -4.45 -14.58 0.02
N ARG A 83 -3.18 -14.96 -0.18
CA ARG A 83 -2.66 -16.31 0.12
C ARG A 83 -1.44 -16.30 1.04
N GLY A 84 -1.17 -15.18 1.70
CA GLY A 84 0.00 -15.03 2.56
C GLY A 84 -0.36 -15.20 4.03
N GLU A 85 0.52 -15.85 4.79
CA GLU A 85 0.56 -15.74 6.25
C GLU A 85 1.30 -14.46 6.68
N LYS A 86 1.69 -13.63 5.71
CA LYS A 86 2.50 -12.43 5.90
C LYS A 86 1.81 -11.22 5.28
N MET A 87 2.05 -10.08 5.90
CA MET A 87 1.69 -8.76 5.44
C MET A 87 2.92 -8.08 4.86
N GLY A 88 2.78 -7.48 3.68
CA GLY A 88 3.85 -6.64 3.12
C GLY A 88 3.84 -5.28 3.79
N THR A 89 5.02 -4.70 3.96
CA THR A 89 5.20 -3.34 4.48
C THR A 89 6.11 -2.56 3.56
N LEU A 90 5.85 -1.26 3.46
CA LEU A 90 6.73 -0.30 2.82
C LEU A 90 6.91 0.85 3.79
N ASP A 91 8.15 1.03 4.23
CA ASP A 91 8.56 2.20 4.99
C ASP A 91 8.82 3.34 4.01
N LEU A 92 8.17 4.49 4.21
CA LEU A 92 8.23 5.58 3.24
C LEU A 92 9.44 6.48 3.39
N GLU A 93 9.94 6.61 4.60
CA GLU A 93 11.13 7.42 4.88
C GLU A 93 12.34 6.81 4.20
N SER A 94 12.49 5.49 4.36
CA SER A 94 13.60 4.72 3.80
C SER A 94 13.31 4.13 2.42
N GLU A 95 12.04 4.16 1.98
CA GLU A 95 11.54 3.44 0.79
C GLU A 95 11.91 1.94 0.80
N THR A 96 11.97 1.34 1.99
CA THR A 96 12.36 -0.06 2.14
C THR A 96 11.17 -0.99 2.26
N TYR A 97 11.24 -2.10 1.52
CA TYR A 97 10.27 -3.18 1.61
C TYR A 97 10.55 -4.09 2.79
N GLY A 98 9.49 -4.50 3.49
CA GLY A 98 9.52 -5.49 4.55
C GLY A 98 8.35 -6.46 4.49
N GLU A 99 8.45 -7.51 5.30
CA GLU A 99 7.37 -8.47 5.55
C GLU A 99 7.18 -8.61 7.04
N VAL A 100 5.92 -8.61 7.48
CA VAL A 100 5.54 -8.84 8.88
C VAL A 100 4.64 -10.07 8.94
N GLU A 101 4.84 -10.94 9.92
CA GLU A 101 3.96 -12.08 10.16
C GLU A 101 2.54 -11.60 10.45
N GLN A 102 1.55 -12.19 9.78
CA GLN A 102 0.15 -11.90 10.07
C GLN A 102 -0.20 -12.58 11.38
N THR A 103 -0.64 -11.81 12.38
CA THR A 103 -1.20 -12.38 13.60
C THR A 103 -2.45 -13.20 13.24
N ARG A 104 -2.39 -14.51 13.51
CA ARG A 104 -3.56 -15.38 13.43
C ARG A 104 -4.48 -15.01 14.58
N TYR A 105 -5.57 -14.32 14.28
CA TYR A 105 -6.67 -14.16 15.22
C TYR A 105 -7.41 -15.49 15.33
N GLU A 106 -7.67 -15.97 16.55
CA GLU A 106 -8.39 -17.23 16.79
C GLU A 106 -9.90 -17.13 16.53
N ASP A 107 -10.42 -15.94 16.19
CA ASP A 107 -11.83 -15.74 15.83
C ASP A 107 -11.98 -15.47 14.34
N GLU A 108 -12.61 -16.42 13.65
CA GLU A 108 -12.86 -16.41 12.19
C GLU A 108 -13.94 -15.39 11.75
N ASP A 109 -14.58 -14.70 12.69
CA ASP A 109 -15.66 -13.77 12.40
C ASP A 109 -15.25 -12.33 12.71
N LEU A 110 -14.99 -11.58 11.63
CA LEU A 110 -14.69 -10.14 11.53
C LEU A 110 -13.21 -9.76 11.68
N MET A 111 -12.58 -9.61 10.50
CA MET A 111 -11.31 -8.90 10.28
C MET A 111 -11.48 -7.39 10.57
N TYR A 112 -11.71 -7.02 11.82
CA TYR A 112 -11.38 -5.69 12.33
C TYR A 112 -10.02 -5.82 13.02
N CYS A 113 -8.98 -5.26 12.41
CA CYS A 113 -7.70 -5.12 13.08
C CYS A 113 -7.89 -4.11 14.23
N ASP A 114 -8.15 -4.58 15.46
CA ASP A 114 -7.98 -3.75 16.66
C ASP A 114 -6.46 -3.67 16.90
N LEU A 115 -5.81 -2.70 16.25
CA LEU A 115 -4.36 -2.43 16.36
C LEU A 115 -4.03 -1.69 17.66
N LYS A 116 -4.60 -2.14 18.78
CA LYS A 116 -4.23 -1.67 20.12
C LYS A 116 -2.99 -2.42 20.57
N GLY A 117 -1.82 -1.97 20.14
CA GLY A 117 -0.57 -2.53 20.67
C GLY A 117 0.69 -2.30 19.87
N LEU A 118 0.59 -1.70 18.68
CA LEU A 118 1.74 -1.08 18.02
C LEU A 118 1.79 0.36 18.47
#